data_AF-A0A6P0U632-F1
#
_entry.id   AF-A0A6P0U632-F1
#
_cell.length_a   1.000
_cell.length_b   1.000
_cell.length_c   1.000
_cell.angle_alpha   90.00
_cell.angle_beta   90.00
_cell.angle_gamma   90.00
#
_symmetry.space_group_name_H-M   'P 1'
#
loop_
_entity.id
_entity.type
_entity.pdbx_description
1 polymer ?
#
loop_
_entity_poly.entity_id
_entity_poly.type
_entity_poly.pdbx_seq_one_letter_code
_entity_poly.pdbx_strand_id
1 'polypeptide(L)'
;MGFTEKELLDHCQTIVKSSRVRNKIVVLCEGGRLEEFNTRRSPSAYRQLSKVPDANFYKACIPVSWKNKRPEFFNSGSRADVLKTYFKLIELRGSKENGFLNPNLLFALVDVDIQNADLHNYHLPDIHAVYSSLYSDSGQSDTIEQKHKIWTTGLIHKEAYFLLPELQSVFDQFPNPITLNNKKLVLEDLYKQIASESSNDRDLEVHFENIKKRLGSLKLNNNSVSTWKDDWLKQFSSSRSEEEKVKLVYALFSIRKAKEYWAQISTEEKRLTTEQLRDQLTLQIGSYFSKSKPAPYNHIANFFAFLKRFAK
;
A
#
# COMPACT_ATOMS: atom_id res chain seq x y z
N MET A 1 -18.31 1.85 -3.28
CA MET A 1 -19.38 1.02 -2.68
C MET A 1 -18.74 0.13 -1.63
N GLY A 2 -19.44 -0.21 -0.54
CA GLY A 2 -18.97 -1.09 0.56
C GLY A 2 -19.63 -2.49 0.46
N PHE A 3 -19.12 -3.49 1.18
CA PHE A 3 -19.80 -4.79 1.25
C PHE A 3 -21.15 -4.62 1.93
N THR A 4 -22.19 -5.27 1.38
CA THR A 4 -23.40 -5.54 2.17
C THR A 4 -23.07 -6.53 3.30
N GLU A 5 -23.92 -6.62 4.32
CA GLU A 5 -23.70 -7.56 5.43
C GLU A 5 -23.61 -9.01 4.95
N LYS A 6 -24.45 -9.39 3.98
CA LYS A 6 -24.42 -10.71 3.35
C LYS A 6 -23.12 -10.95 2.57
N GLU A 7 -22.69 -9.98 1.75
CA GLU A 7 -21.41 -10.06 1.03
C GLU A 7 -20.23 -10.22 1.97
N LEU A 8 -20.21 -9.44 3.06
CA LEU A 8 -19.16 -9.50 4.07
C LEU A 8 -19.11 -10.88 4.73
N LEU A 9 -20.26 -11.43 5.12
CA LEU A 9 -20.35 -12.76 5.73
C LEU A 9 -19.89 -13.85 4.76
N ASP A 10 -20.36 -13.82 3.52
CA ASP A 10 -19.98 -14.78 2.48
C ASP A 10 -18.47 -14.73 2.18
N HIS A 11 -17.90 -13.51 2.11
CA HIS A 11 -16.47 -13.29 1.94
C HIS A 11 -15.67 -13.87 3.10
N CYS A 12 -16.06 -13.58 4.34
CA CYS A 12 -15.42 -14.11 5.54
C CYS A 12 -15.47 -15.65 5.58
N GLN A 13 -16.63 -16.24 5.29
CA GLN A 13 -16.78 -17.69 5.23
C GLN A 13 -15.88 -18.31 4.15
N THR A 14 -15.72 -17.64 3.01
CA THR A 14 -14.87 -18.14 1.94
C THR A 14 -13.39 -18.14 2.35
N ILE A 15 -12.94 -17.10 3.06
CA ILE A 15 -11.58 -17.06 3.63
C ILE A 15 -11.37 -18.18 4.65
N VAL A 16 -12.29 -18.35 5.61
CA VAL A 16 -12.17 -19.36 6.67
C VAL A 16 -12.14 -20.79 6.12
N LYS A 17 -12.94 -21.07 5.07
CA LYS A 17 -13.00 -22.39 4.42
C LYS A 17 -11.83 -22.66 3.45
N SER A 18 -11.02 -21.66 3.13
CA SER A 18 -9.91 -21.80 2.17
C SER A 18 -8.77 -22.63 2.75
N SER A 19 -8.30 -23.66 2.03
CA SER A 19 -7.11 -24.42 2.46
C SER A 19 -5.85 -23.54 2.55
N ARG A 20 -5.84 -22.38 1.87
CA ARG A 20 -4.73 -21.41 1.90
C ARG A 20 -4.55 -20.73 3.24
N VAL A 21 -5.54 -20.73 4.15
CA VAL A 21 -5.36 -20.10 5.48
C VAL A 21 -4.76 -21.05 6.51
N ARG A 22 -4.68 -22.35 6.22
CA ARG A 22 -4.22 -23.38 7.17
C ARG A 22 -2.74 -23.22 7.50
N ASN A 23 -2.45 -22.90 8.76
CA ASN A 23 -1.09 -22.70 9.28
C ASN A 23 -0.28 -21.66 8.47
N LYS A 24 -0.97 -20.65 7.94
CA LYS A 24 -0.38 -19.57 7.15
C LYS A 24 -0.58 -18.24 7.85
N ILE A 25 0.34 -17.31 7.59
CA ILE A 25 0.13 -15.88 7.83
C ILE A 25 -0.87 -15.40 6.78
N VAL A 26 -1.96 -14.78 7.21
CA VAL A 26 -3.03 -14.28 6.34
C VAL A 26 -3.04 -12.77 6.44
N VAL A 27 -2.97 -12.10 5.28
CA VAL A 27 -3.03 -10.64 5.19
C VAL A 27 -4.21 -10.25 4.32
N LEU A 28 -5.15 -9.51 4.90
CA LEU A 28 -6.22 -8.85 4.17
C LEU A 28 -5.67 -7.55 3.59
N CYS A 29 -5.90 -7.30 2.31
CA CYS A 29 -5.50 -6.05 1.66
C CYS A 29 -6.62 -5.48 0.81
N GLU A 30 -6.48 -4.22 0.43
CA GLU A 30 -7.38 -3.59 -0.53
C GLU A 30 -7.30 -4.27 -1.90
N GLY A 31 -8.27 -3.99 -2.77
CA GLY A 31 -8.34 -4.51 -4.13
C GLY A 31 -9.74 -4.98 -4.52
N GLY A 32 -9.91 -5.24 -5.82
CA GLY A 32 -11.17 -5.69 -6.43
C GLY A 32 -11.86 -6.86 -5.73
N ARG A 33 -13.18 -6.87 -5.86
CA ARG A 33 -14.10 -7.82 -5.20
C ARG A 33 -14.18 -9.13 -5.95
N LEU A 34 -14.51 -10.22 -5.24
CA LEU A 34 -14.85 -11.52 -5.85
C LEU A 34 -15.93 -11.44 -6.95
N GLU A 35 -16.87 -10.51 -6.81
CA GLU A 35 -18.01 -10.34 -7.71
C GLU A 35 -17.65 -9.68 -9.04
N GLU A 36 -16.63 -8.83 -9.06
CA GLU A 36 -16.16 -8.14 -10.28
C GLU A 36 -15.60 -9.11 -11.33
N PHE A 37 -15.35 -10.37 -10.95
CA PHE A 37 -14.80 -11.41 -11.82
C PHE A 37 -15.84 -12.37 -12.40
N ASN A 38 -17.15 -12.21 -12.15
CA ASN A 38 -18.21 -13.10 -12.65
C ASN A 38 -17.91 -14.61 -12.43
N THR A 39 -17.10 -14.94 -11.42
CA THR A 39 -16.69 -16.31 -11.13
C THR A 39 -17.48 -16.86 -9.97
N ARG A 40 -17.99 -18.10 -10.09
CA ARG A 40 -18.60 -18.84 -8.98
C ARG A 40 -17.68 -18.77 -7.76
N ARG A 41 -18.17 -18.18 -6.67
CA ARG A 41 -17.46 -18.03 -5.38
C ARG A 41 -17.00 -19.40 -4.88
N SER A 42 -15.76 -19.75 -5.19
CA SER A 42 -15.17 -21.06 -4.94
C SER A 42 -13.68 -20.87 -4.63
N PRO A 43 -13.02 -21.78 -3.90
CA PRO A 43 -11.59 -21.71 -3.65
C PRO A 43 -10.74 -21.65 -4.94
N SER A 44 -11.25 -22.17 -6.06
CA SER A 44 -10.63 -22.06 -7.39
C SER A 44 -10.81 -20.69 -8.03
N ALA A 45 -11.94 -19.99 -7.82
CA ALA A 45 -12.13 -18.60 -8.26
C ALA A 45 -11.14 -17.62 -7.59
N TYR A 46 -10.67 -17.93 -6.38
CA TYR A 46 -9.58 -17.18 -5.73
C TYR A 46 -8.21 -17.28 -6.44
N ARG A 47 -8.01 -18.25 -7.34
CA ARG A 47 -6.86 -18.25 -8.26
C ARG A 47 -7.06 -17.29 -9.43
N GLN A 48 -8.30 -16.95 -9.79
CA GLN A 48 -8.56 -15.92 -10.79
C GLN A 48 -8.51 -14.51 -10.18
N LEU A 49 -8.73 -14.38 -8.86
CA LEU A 49 -8.44 -13.16 -8.09
C LEU A 49 -6.95 -12.81 -8.01
N SER A 50 -6.03 -13.70 -8.42
CA SER A 50 -4.65 -13.30 -8.72
C SER A 50 -4.55 -12.57 -10.07
N LYS A 51 -5.63 -11.94 -10.53
CA LYS A 51 -5.68 -10.94 -11.60
C LYS A 51 -6.12 -9.56 -11.06
N VAL A 52 -6.18 -9.39 -9.74
CA VAL A 52 -6.48 -8.11 -9.07
C VAL A 52 -5.16 -7.52 -8.51
N PRO A 53 -4.91 -6.20 -8.63
CA PRO A 53 -3.56 -5.65 -8.59
C PRO A 53 -2.82 -5.79 -7.25
N ASP A 54 -3.54 -5.72 -6.13
CA ASP A 54 -2.94 -5.43 -4.82
C ASP A 54 -2.35 -6.66 -4.13
N ALA A 55 -3.14 -7.72 -3.92
CA ALA A 55 -2.61 -8.98 -3.39
C ALA A 55 -1.49 -9.54 -4.26
N ASN A 56 -1.52 -9.31 -5.58
CA ASN A 56 -0.45 -9.71 -6.48
C ASN A 56 0.83 -8.90 -6.26
N PHE A 57 0.70 -7.58 -6.17
CA PHE A 57 1.80 -6.70 -5.84
C PHE A 57 2.45 -7.14 -4.53
N TYR A 58 1.69 -7.26 -3.44
CA TYR A 58 2.25 -7.65 -2.15
C TYR A 58 2.82 -9.07 -2.15
N LYS A 59 2.24 -10.02 -2.89
CA LYS A 59 2.84 -11.35 -3.09
C LYS A 59 4.18 -11.28 -3.81
N ALA A 60 4.30 -10.43 -4.83
CA ALA A 60 5.54 -10.21 -5.55
C ALA A 60 6.60 -9.56 -4.66
N CYS A 61 6.21 -8.74 -3.69
CA CYS A 61 7.10 -8.13 -2.69
C CYS A 61 7.63 -9.09 -1.62
N ILE A 62 7.12 -10.31 -1.49
CA ILE A 62 7.59 -11.25 -0.46
C ILE A 62 9.09 -11.53 -0.68
N PRO A 63 9.96 -11.34 0.34
CA PRO A 63 11.39 -11.51 0.20
C PRO A 63 11.78 -12.86 -0.43
N VAL A 64 12.68 -12.83 -1.40
CA VAL A 64 13.12 -14.03 -2.15
C VAL A 64 13.75 -15.11 -1.24
N SER A 65 14.33 -14.69 -0.11
CA SER A 65 14.89 -15.59 0.90
C SER A 65 13.83 -16.32 1.73
N TRP A 66 12.55 -15.92 1.65
CA TRP A 66 11.47 -16.47 2.46
C TRP A 66 10.86 -17.73 1.82
N LYS A 67 11.41 -18.90 2.18
CA LYS A 67 10.98 -20.20 1.62
C LYS A 67 9.75 -20.81 2.29
N ASN A 68 9.68 -20.80 3.62
CA ASN A 68 8.65 -21.53 4.39
C ASN A 68 7.59 -20.59 4.98
N LYS A 69 6.33 -21.05 5.11
CA LYS A 69 5.23 -20.27 5.72
C LYS A 69 5.09 -18.85 5.15
N ARG A 70 5.21 -18.71 3.83
CA ARG A 70 4.98 -17.44 3.12
C ARG A 70 3.57 -16.91 3.40
N PRO A 71 3.40 -15.58 3.58
CA PRO A 71 2.08 -14.99 3.80
C PRO A 71 1.16 -15.16 2.59
N GLU A 72 -0.12 -15.31 2.88
CA GLU A 72 -1.20 -15.42 1.91
C GLU A 72 -2.04 -14.14 1.93
N PHE A 73 -2.09 -13.45 0.80
CA PHE A 73 -2.85 -12.22 0.64
C PHE A 73 -4.25 -12.49 0.07
N PHE A 74 -5.23 -11.80 0.63
CA PHE A 74 -6.64 -11.84 0.24
C PHE A 74 -7.16 -10.41 0.05
N ASN A 75 -7.59 -10.07 -1.17
CA ASN A 75 -8.26 -8.80 -1.42
C ASN A 75 -9.62 -8.78 -0.72
N SER A 76 -9.95 -7.66 -0.09
CA SER A 76 -11.19 -7.50 0.66
C SER A 76 -11.92 -6.21 0.33
N GLY A 77 -11.83 -5.70 -0.90
CA GLY A 77 -12.54 -4.49 -1.33
C GLY A 77 -11.80 -3.20 -0.99
N SER A 78 -12.56 -2.19 -0.54
CA SER A 78 -12.02 -0.91 -0.08
C SER A 78 -11.35 -1.02 1.30
N ARG A 79 -10.60 0.00 1.73
CA ARG A 79 -10.13 0.16 3.12
C ARG A 79 -11.18 -0.20 4.17
N ALA A 80 -12.40 0.33 4.04
CA ALA A 80 -13.48 0.06 4.98
C ALA A 80 -13.90 -1.42 4.98
N ASP A 81 -13.91 -2.04 3.80
CA ASP A 81 -14.27 -3.46 3.63
C ASP A 81 -13.17 -4.38 4.20
N VAL A 82 -11.88 -4.02 4.06
CA VAL A 82 -10.75 -4.72 4.69
C VAL A 82 -10.88 -4.71 6.20
N LEU A 83 -11.15 -3.54 6.80
CA LEU A 83 -11.31 -3.41 8.25
C LEU A 83 -12.53 -4.18 8.77
N LYS A 84 -13.68 -4.05 8.10
CA LYS A 84 -14.89 -4.83 8.43
C LYS A 84 -14.63 -6.34 8.35
N THR A 85 -13.93 -6.79 7.30
CA THR A 85 -13.55 -8.20 7.13
C THR A 85 -12.64 -8.66 8.26
N TYR A 86 -11.63 -7.85 8.61
CA TYR A 86 -10.73 -8.15 9.72
C TYR A 86 -11.51 -8.37 11.03
N PHE A 87 -12.31 -7.40 11.46
CA PHE A 87 -13.05 -7.50 12.71
C PHE A 87 -14.08 -8.64 12.68
N LYS A 88 -14.77 -8.87 11.55
CA LYS A 88 -15.73 -9.96 11.43
C LYS A 88 -15.06 -11.33 11.50
N LEU A 89 -13.86 -11.50 10.93
CA LEU A 89 -13.09 -12.74 11.05
C LEU A 89 -12.61 -13.01 12.48
N ILE A 90 -12.28 -11.95 13.24
CA ILE A 90 -11.96 -12.08 14.67
C ILE A 90 -13.21 -12.51 15.46
N GLU A 91 -14.36 -11.88 15.21
CA GLU A 91 -15.64 -12.21 15.85
C GLU A 91 -16.05 -13.67 15.59
N LEU A 92 -16.01 -14.12 14.34
CA LEU A 92 -16.36 -15.49 13.91
C LEU A 92 -15.48 -16.58 14.52
N ARG A 93 -14.33 -16.23 15.11
CA ARG A 93 -13.42 -17.20 15.78
C ARG A 93 -13.56 -17.17 17.30
N GLY A 94 -14.13 -16.12 17.87
CA GLY A 94 -14.53 -16.08 19.27
C GLY A 94 -15.69 -17.03 19.58
N SER A 95 -16.50 -17.37 18.56
CA SER A 95 -17.51 -18.43 18.60
C SER A 95 -16.87 -19.77 18.19
N LYS A 96 -16.96 -20.75 19.09
CA LYS A 96 -16.39 -22.11 19.04
C LYS A 96 -16.36 -22.79 17.64
N GLU A 97 -15.28 -23.56 17.41
CA GLU A 97 -15.07 -24.65 16.42
C GLU A 97 -14.30 -24.39 15.10
N ASN A 98 -13.28 -25.24 14.87
CA ASN A 98 -12.79 -25.82 13.60
C ASN A 98 -12.50 -24.94 12.35
N GLY A 99 -12.16 -23.67 12.50
CA GLY A 99 -11.51 -22.90 11.42
C GLY A 99 -10.00 -23.16 11.29
N PHE A 100 -9.48 -23.22 10.06
CA PHE A 100 -8.04 -23.29 9.78
C PHE A 100 -7.30 -21.96 9.98
N LEU A 101 -8.04 -20.85 10.08
CA LEU A 101 -7.51 -19.50 10.24
C LEU A 101 -7.08 -19.24 11.69
N ASN A 102 -5.80 -19.01 11.95
CA ASN A 102 -5.33 -18.61 13.28
C ASN A 102 -5.44 -17.07 13.44
N PRO A 103 -6.24 -16.53 14.39
CA PRO A 103 -6.35 -15.09 14.62
C PRO A 103 -5.00 -14.41 14.92
N ASN A 104 -4.06 -15.12 15.56
CA ASN A 104 -2.72 -14.59 15.83
C ASN A 104 -1.88 -14.39 14.56
N LEU A 105 -2.27 -15.05 13.47
CA LEU A 105 -1.63 -14.97 12.16
C LEU A 105 -2.47 -14.18 11.14
N LEU A 106 -3.55 -13.53 11.56
CA LEU A 106 -4.39 -12.68 10.72
C LEU A 106 -3.97 -11.22 10.86
N PHE A 107 -3.75 -10.57 9.73
CA PHE A 107 -3.37 -9.16 9.63
C PHE A 107 -4.22 -8.44 8.59
N ALA A 108 -4.32 -7.12 8.70
CA ALA A 108 -4.87 -6.24 7.69
C ALA A 108 -3.80 -5.25 7.24
N LEU A 109 -3.70 -4.98 5.94
CA LEU A 109 -2.86 -3.96 5.34
C LEU A 109 -3.75 -3.04 4.51
N VAL A 110 -3.83 -1.78 4.91
CA VAL A 110 -4.68 -0.77 4.25
C VAL A 110 -3.86 0.45 3.86
N ASP A 111 -4.36 1.22 2.90
CA ASP A 111 -3.79 2.51 2.60
C ASP A 111 -4.08 3.51 3.74
N VAL A 112 -3.08 4.32 4.09
CA VAL A 112 -3.28 5.36 5.12
C VAL A 112 -4.26 6.44 4.63
N ASP A 113 -4.26 6.74 3.34
CA ASP A 113 -5.03 7.79 2.67
C ASP A 113 -4.80 9.22 3.24
N ILE A 114 -5.41 10.21 2.59
CA ILE A 114 -5.53 11.58 3.08
C ILE A 114 -6.60 11.65 4.18
N GLN A 115 -7.72 10.96 3.97
CA GLN A 115 -8.85 10.94 4.88
C GLN A 115 -8.62 9.93 6.00
N ASN A 116 -8.86 10.33 7.25
CA ASN A 116 -8.79 9.44 8.39
C ASN A 116 -9.95 8.42 8.37
N ALA A 117 -9.79 7.32 9.10
CA ALA A 117 -10.86 6.36 9.33
C ALA A 117 -10.80 5.83 10.76
N ASP A 118 -11.92 5.90 11.46
CA ASP A 118 -12.04 5.45 12.85
C ASP A 118 -11.94 3.92 12.95
N LEU A 119 -11.34 3.47 14.05
CA LEU A 119 -11.22 2.06 14.40
C LEU A 119 -11.99 1.80 15.69
N HIS A 120 -13.12 1.10 15.57
CA HIS A 120 -13.84 0.58 16.73
C HIS A 120 -13.29 -0.79 17.11
N ASN A 121 -13.20 -1.08 18.42
CA ASN A 121 -12.70 -2.35 18.94
C ASN A 121 -11.22 -2.65 18.61
N TYR A 122 -10.41 -1.60 18.52
CA TYR A 122 -8.95 -1.70 18.40
C TYR A 122 -8.27 -0.83 19.46
N HIS A 123 -7.03 -1.15 19.82
CA HIS A 123 -6.31 -0.42 20.88
C HIS A 123 -5.84 0.98 20.45
N LEU A 124 -5.92 1.28 19.15
CA LEU A 124 -5.69 2.61 18.59
C LEU A 124 -7.00 3.13 17.99
N PRO A 125 -7.27 4.45 18.12
CA PRO A 125 -8.57 5.02 17.80
C PRO A 125 -8.87 5.11 16.31
N ASP A 126 -7.84 5.21 15.46
CA ASP A 126 -8.01 5.46 14.02
C ASP A 126 -6.78 5.04 13.20
N ILE A 127 -6.90 5.11 11.86
CA ILE A 127 -5.83 4.76 10.91
C ILE A 127 -4.61 5.70 11.01
N HIS A 128 -4.78 6.98 11.31
CA HIS A 128 -3.66 7.91 11.46
C HIS A 128 -2.84 7.64 12.73
N ALA A 129 -3.47 7.18 13.81
CA ALA A 129 -2.84 6.71 15.02
C ALA A 129 -2.07 5.41 14.76
N VAL A 130 -2.63 4.48 13.95
CA VAL A 130 -1.89 3.31 13.48
C VAL A 130 -0.64 3.73 12.70
N TYR A 131 -0.77 4.64 11.72
CA TYR A 131 0.37 5.17 10.96
C TYR A 131 1.44 5.77 11.87
N SER A 132 1.05 6.64 12.80
CA SER A 132 1.99 7.31 13.72
C SER A 132 2.71 6.30 14.61
N SER A 133 2.02 5.26 15.06
CA SER A 133 2.60 4.18 15.84
C SER A 133 3.59 3.33 15.04
N LEU A 134 3.37 3.16 13.72
CA LEU A 134 4.25 2.37 12.86
C LEU A 134 5.49 3.15 12.37
N TYR A 135 5.37 4.46 12.16
CA TYR A 135 6.36 5.23 11.40
C TYR A 135 6.90 6.49 12.09
N SER A 136 6.42 6.86 13.28
CA SER A 136 6.99 8.03 13.98
C SER A 136 8.37 7.73 14.59
N ASP A 137 9.24 8.74 14.58
CA ASP A 137 10.62 8.70 15.09
C ASP A 137 10.74 8.43 16.61
N SER A 138 9.62 8.21 17.32
CA SER A 138 9.55 8.15 18.78
C SER A 138 10.02 6.82 19.41
N GLY A 139 10.67 5.93 18.66
CA GLY A 139 11.55 4.91 19.22
C GLY A 139 10.90 3.84 20.12
N GLN A 140 9.60 3.55 19.99
CA GLN A 140 8.97 2.45 20.72
C GLN A 140 9.08 1.13 19.96
N SER A 141 10.31 0.65 19.72
CA SER A 141 10.56 -0.50 18.84
C SER A 141 10.15 -1.86 19.40
N ASP A 142 9.96 -2.03 20.72
CA ASP A 142 9.88 -3.40 21.27
C ASP A 142 8.48 -3.81 21.77
N THR A 143 7.60 -2.87 22.10
CA THR A 143 6.24 -3.14 22.65
C THR A 143 5.11 -2.96 21.63
N ILE A 144 5.35 -2.16 20.59
CA ILE A 144 4.41 -1.91 19.47
C ILE A 144 4.26 -3.19 18.63
N GLU A 145 5.35 -3.89 18.36
CA GLU A 145 5.40 -4.97 17.37
C GLU A 145 4.70 -6.28 17.78
N GLN A 146 4.19 -6.43 19.00
CA GLN A 146 3.38 -7.60 19.37
C GLN A 146 1.87 -7.35 19.24
N LYS A 147 1.43 -6.09 19.25
CA LYS A 147 0.01 -5.71 19.29
C LYS A 147 -0.57 -5.33 17.92
N HIS A 148 0.26 -4.91 16.96
CA HIS A 148 -0.24 -4.52 15.64
C HIS A 148 -0.72 -5.71 14.82
N LYS A 149 -2.03 -5.71 14.52
CA LYS A 149 -2.65 -6.59 13.52
C LYS A 149 -3.12 -5.81 12.29
N ILE A 150 -3.36 -4.51 12.45
CA ILE A 150 -3.65 -3.58 11.36
C ILE A 150 -2.37 -2.81 11.05
N TRP A 151 -1.97 -2.85 9.79
CA TRP A 151 -0.85 -2.14 9.20
C TRP A 151 -1.36 -1.15 8.16
N THR A 152 -0.66 -0.03 8.01
CA THR A 152 -0.93 0.92 6.93
C THR A 152 0.23 0.97 5.96
N THR A 153 -0.02 1.40 4.73
CA THR A 153 1.05 1.98 3.91
C THR A 153 1.71 3.14 4.65
N GLY A 154 3.01 3.33 4.42
CA GLY A 154 3.75 4.50 4.90
C GLY A 154 3.72 5.69 3.95
N LEU A 155 3.15 5.51 2.75
CA LEU A 155 2.78 6.58 1.80
C LEU A 155 1.26 6.57 1.62
N ILE A 156 0.66 7.64 1.09
CA ILE A 156 -0.81 7.79 1.07
C ILE A 156 -1.55 6.59 0.48
N HIS A 157 -1.09 6.11 -0.67
CA HIS A 157 -1.63 4.95 -1.36
C HIS A 157 -0.49 4.07 -1.85
N LYS A 158 -0.78 2.79 -2.12
CA LYS A 158 0.22 1.87 -2.65
C LYS A 158 0.86 2.33 -3.97
N GLU A 159 0.13 3.03 -4.85
CA GLU A 159 0.67 3.51 -6.13
C GLU A 159 1.85 4.48 -5.94
N ALA A 160 1.95 5.14 -4.78
CA ALA A 160 3.10 5.99 -4.49
C ALA A 160 4.41 5.18 -4.44
N TYR A 161 4.36 3.92 -3.97
CA TYR A 161 5.52 3.03 -4.04
C TYR A 161 5.94 2.73 -5.48
N PHE A 162 5.02 2.81 -6.45
CA PHE A 162 5.34 2.51 -7.85
C PHE A 162 6.10 3.63 -8.54
N LEU A 163 6.15 4.81 -7.91
CA LEU A 163 6.79 6.00 -8.46
C LEU A 163 7.97 6.46 -7.60
N LEU A 164 8.55 5.60 -6.74
CA LEU A 164 9.71 5.98 -5.94
C LEU A 164 10.99 6.14 -6.80
N PRO A 165 11.95 7.00 -6.39
CA PRO A 165 13.08 7.39 -7.24
C PRO A 165 13.92 6.21 -7.73
N GLU A 166 14.11 5.21 -6.86
CA GLU A 166 14.89 4.01 -7.16
C GLU A 166 14.29 3.15 -8.29
N LEU A 167 12.99 3.33 -8.58
CA LEU A 167 12.30 2.62 -9.65
C LEU A 167 12.53 3.23 -11.03
N GLN A 168 13.20 4.38 -11.15
CA GLN A 168 13.62 4.91 -12.46
C GLN A 168 14.35 3.83 -13.28
N SER A 169 15.24 3.08 -12.61
CA SER A 169 15.96 1.96 -13.22
C SER A 169 15.05 0.82 -13.71
N VAL A 170 13.93 0.55 -13.02
CA VAL A 170 12.94 -0.45 -13.43
C VAL A 170 12.23 -0.02 -14.69
N PHE A 171 11.90 1.27 -14.82
CA PHE A 171 11.27 1.82 -16.02
C PHE A 171 12.24 1.87 -17.21
N ASP A 172 13.49 2.30 -16.98
CA ASP A 172 14.50 2.39 -18.04
C ASP A 172 14.92 1.02 -18.59
N GLN A 173 14.87 -0.04 -17.77
CA GLN A 173 15.22 -1.41 -18.17
C GLN A 173 14.01 -2.22 -18.63
N PHE A 174 12.81 -1.63 -18.62
CA PHE A 174 11.61 -2.35 -19.03
C PHE A 174 11.67 -2.62 -20.55
N PRO A 175 11.27 -3.82 -21.04
CA PRO A 175 11.41 -4.17 -22.45
C PRO A 175 10.69 -3.22 -23.42
N ASN A 176 9.62 -2.58 -22.96
CA ASN A 176 8.84 -1.63 -23.74
C ASN A 176 9.09 -0.22 -23.18
N PRO A 177 9.33 0.80 -24.04
CA PRO A 177 9.51 2.16 -23.59
C PRO A 177 8.31 2.64 -22.78
N ILE A 178 8.58 3.10 -21.55
CA ILE A 178 7.56 3.63 -20.65
C ILE A 178 7.43 5.13 -20.85
N THR A 179 6.19 5.58 -21.02
CA THR A 179 5.86 6.97 -21.27
C THR A 179 4.82 7.51 -20.28
N LEU A 180 4.84 8.82 -20.11
CA LEU A 180 3.83 9.61 -19.42
C LEU A 180 3.44 10.75 -20.38
N ASN A 181 2.16 10.86 -20.72
CA ASN A 181 1.67 11.87 -21.68
C ASN A 181 2.47 11.88 -23.00
N ASN A 182 2.75 10.68 -23.54
CA ASN A 182 3.51 10.45 -24.78
C ASN A 182 4.95 10.97 -24.77
N LYS A 183 5.55 11.15 -23.59
CA LYS A 183 6.97 11.46 -23.42
C LYS A 183 7.63 10.39 -22.59
N LYS A 184 8.94 10.15 -22.81
CA LYS A 184 9.72 9.23 -21.97
C LYS A 184 9.50 9.56 -20.49
N LEU A 185 9.19 8.55 -19.68
CA LEU A 185 9.00 8.74 -18.24
C LEU A 185 10.34 9.11 -17.58
N VAL A 186 10.38 10.31 -17.00
CA VAL A 186 11.43 10.78 -16.11
C VAL A 186 10.77 11.09 -14.77
N LEU A 187 11.07 10.28 -13.75
CA LEU A 187 10.42 10.41 -12.45
C LEU A 187 10.70 11.77 -11.79
N GLU A 188 11.89 12.33 -11.97
CA GLU A 188 12.22 13.67 -11.43
C GLU A 188 11.26 14.76 -11.95
N ASP A 189 10.95 14.73 -13.26
CA ASP A 189 10.03 15.67 -13.88
C ASP A 189 8.59 15.43 -13.41
N LEU A 190 8.21 14.16 -13.23
CA LEU A 190 6.92 13.81 -12.67
C LEU A 190 6.77 14.34 -11.24
N TYR A 191 7.78 14.26 -10.37
CA TYR A 191 7.67 14.79 -9.01
C TYR A 191 7.44 16.30 -8.99
N LYS A 192 8.14 17.03 -9.86
CA LYS A 192 7.93 18.48 -10.04
C LYS A 192 6.49 18.75 -10.48
N GLN A 193 5.96 17.98 -11.43
CA GLN A 193 4.57 18.08 -11.86
C GLN A 193 3.58 17.84 -10.70
N ILE A 194 3.73 16.74 -9.96
CA ILE A 194 2.87 16.38 -8.82
C ILE A 194 2.88 17.48 -7.76
N ALA A 195 4.07 17.99 -7.41
CA ALA A 195 4.21 19.08 -6.46
C ALA A 195 3.52 20.35 -6.97
N SER A 196 3.76 20.75 -8.22
CA SER A 196 3.13 21.93 -8.83
C SER A 196 1.61 21.87 -8.82
N GLU A 197 1.03 20.70 -9.05
CA GLU A 197 -0.42 20.47 -9.08
C GLU A 197 -1.05 20.34 -7.68
N SER A 198 -0.24 20.23 -6.61
CA SER A 198 -0.73 20.01 -5.25
C SER A 198 -1.62 21.14 -4.73
N SER A 199 -1.39 22.39 -5.14
CA SER A 199 -2.24 23.53 -4.75
C SER A 199 -3.61 23.55 -5.42
N ASN A 200 -3.89 22.63 -6.35
CA ASN A 200 -5.21 22.50 -6.98
C ASN A 200 -6.00 21.30 -6.40
N ASP A 201 -5.40 20.54 -5.47
CA ASP A 201 -6.03 19.38 -4.85
C ASP A 201 -6.86 19.82 -3.63
N ARG A 202 -8.18 19.91 -3.83
CA ARG A 202 -9.13 20.29 -2.79
C ARG A 202 -9.17 19.30 -1.61
N ASP A 203 -8.97 18.01 -1.86
CA ASP A 203 -8.96 16.98 -0.79
C ASP A 203 -7.71 17.17 0.09
N LEU A 204 -6.57 17.45 -0.54
CA LEU A 204 -5.34 17.82 0.16
C LEU A 204 -5.52 19.11 0.96
N GLU A 205 -6.06 20.18 0.38
CA GLU A 205 -6.28 21.45 1.09
C GLU A 205 -7.14 21.29 2.34
N VAL A 206 -8.25 20.55 2.24
CA VAL A 206 -9.18 20.32 3.35
C VAL A 206 -8.53 19.53 4.50
N HIS A 207 -7.62 18.60 4.18
CA HIS A 207 -7.04 17.68 5.15
C HIS A 207 -5.58 17.97 5.52
N PHE A 208 -4.97 19.04 4.96
CA PHE A 208 -3.55 19.34 5.08
C PHE A 208 -3.07 19.43 6.53
N GLU A 209 -3.84 20.11 7.40
CA GLU A 209 -3.52 20.26 8.82
C GLU A 209 -3.37 18.92 9.56
N ASN A 210 -4.15 17.91 9.15
CA ASN A 210 -4.11 16.59 9.78
C ASN A 210 -2.92 15.76 9.28
N ILE A 211 -2.57 15.88 8.00
CA ILE A 211 -1.54 15.03 7.38
C ILE A 211 -0.15 15.67 7.37
N LYS A 212 -0.01 17.00 7.58
CA LYS A 212 1.29 17.67 7.61
C LYS A 212 2.23 17.15 8.71
N LYS A 213 1.68 16.54 9.76
CA LYS A 213 2.46 15.84 10.81
C LYS A 213 3.31 14.69 10.25
N ARG A 214 2.91 14.12 9.11
CA ARG A 214 3.65 13.04 8.41
C ARG A 214 4.90 13.53 7.68
N LEU A 215 5.05 14.85 7.47
CA LEU A 215 6.22 15.44 6.83
C LEU A 215 7.48 15.33 7.72
N GLY A 216 7.32 14.92 8.98
CA GLY A 216 8.41 14.57 9.89
C GLY A 216 9.34 15.75 10.16
N SER A 217 10.64 15.48 10.19
CA SER A 217 11.68 16.45 10.52
C SER A 217 12.11 17.35 9.37
N LEU A 218 11.48 17.24 8.18
CA LEU A 218 11.85 18.10 7.05
C LEU A 218 11.47 19.55 7.34
N LYS A 219 12.43 20.45 7.12
CA LYS A 219 12.23 21.90 7.28
C LYS A 219 11.53 22.45 6.04
N LEU A 220 10.28 22.04 5.83
CA LEU A 220 9.39 22.56 4.80
C LEU A 220 8.39 23.53 5.44
N ASN A 221 8.12 24.64 4.77
CA ASN A 221 7.03 25.54 5.17
C ASN A 221 5.68 24.81 5.02
N ASN A 222 5.02 24.50 6.13
CA ASN A 222 3.77 23.73 6.15
C ASN A 222 2.58 24.55 6.66
N ASN A 223 2.62 25.88 6.47
CA ASN A 223 1.52 26.77 6.84
C ASN A 223 0.31 26.62 5.91
N SER A 224 0.54 26.29 4.65
CA SER A 224 -0.50 26.03 3.65
C SER A 224 0.03 25.12 2.55
N VAL A 225 -0.85 24.50 1.77
CA VAL A 225 -0.46 23.68 0.62
C VAL A 225 0.36 24.48 -0.39
N SER A 226 0.01 25.75 -0.64
CA SER A 226 0.77 26.60 -1.57
C SER A 226 2.18 26.89 -1.06
N THR A 227 2.33 27.27 0.21
CA THR A 227 3.65 27.58 0.78
C THR A 227 4.53 26.33 0.87
N TRP A 228 3.92 25.17 1.14
CA TRP A 228 4.59 23.89 1.10
C TRP A 228 5.07 23.52 -0.31
N LYS A 229 4.23 23.68 -1.32
CA LYS A 229 4.59 23.44 -2.72
C LYS A 229 5.80 24.29 -3.13
N ASP A 230 5.74 25.60 -2.87
CA ASP A 230 6.77 26.53 -3.30
C ASP A 230 8.13 26.21 -2.66
N ASP A 231 8.12 25.90 -1.36
CA ASP A 231 9.33 25.50 -0.63
C ASP A 231 9.84 24.12 -1.08
N TRP A 232 8.95 23.15 -1.29
CA TRP A 232 9.30 21.83 -1.81
C TRP A 232 9.97 21.92 -3.18
N LEU A 233 9.39 22.67 -4.14
CA LEU A 233 9.95 22.84 -5.49
C LEU A 233 11.31 23.52 -5.45
N LYS A 234 11.47 24.54 -4.58
CA LYS A 234 12.74 25.23 -4.38
C LYS A 234 13.81 24.29 -3.82
N GLN A 235 13.51 23.56 -2.75
CA GLN A 235 14.47 22.62 -2.13
C GLN A 235 14.81 21.46 -3.07
N PHE A 236 13.82 20.89 -3.75
CA PHE A 236 14.04 19.78 -4.68
C PHE A 236 14.91 20.19 -5.89
N SER A 237 14.69 21.38 -6.44
CA SER A 237 15.44 21.87 -7.61
C SER A 237 16.85 22.37 -7.27
N SER A 238 17.08 22.77 -6.01
CA SER A 238 18.38 23.28 -5.55
C SER A 238 19.24 22.23 -4.86
N SER A 239 18.66 21.12 -4.42
CA SER A 239 19.41 20.05 -3.74
C SER A 239 20.35 19.35 -4.72
N ARG A 240 21.60 19.20 -4.28
CA ARG A 240 22.63 18.41 -4.97
C ARG A 240 22.77 17.00 -4.39
N SER A 241 22.04 16.71 -3.31
CA SER A 241 22.09 15.43 -2.60
C SER A 241 20.94 14.55 -3.05
N GLU A 242 21.25 13.39 -3.63
CA GLU A 242 20.24 12.39 -3.98
C GLU A 242 19.49 11.89 -2.74
N GLU A 243 20.15 11.81 -1.58
CA GLU A 243 19.48 11.42 -0.33
C GLU A 243 18.43 12.44 0.11
N GLU A 244 18.72 13.73 -0.04
CA GLU A 244 17.77 14.80 0.26
C GLU A 244 16.59 14.79 -0.73
N LYS A 245 16.87 14.62 -2.03
CA LYS A 245 15.82 14.46 -3.05
C LYS A 245 14.90 13.28 -2.73
N VAL A 246 15.46 12.13 -2.33
CA VAL A 246 14.67 10.98 -1.90
C VAL A 246 13.76 11.35 -0.73
N LYS A 247 14.29 11.98 0.33
CA LYS A 247 13.47 12.41 1.48
C LYS A 247 12.34 13.35 1.06
N LEU A 248 12.61 14.28 0.15
CA LEU A 248 11.60 15.18 -0.40
C LEU A 248 10.51 14.43 -1.19
N VAL A 249 10.87 13.42 -1.99
CA VAL A 249 9.89 12.60 -2.72
C VAL A 249 9.03 11.78 -1.77
N TYR A 250 9.61 11.21 -0.71
CA TYR A 250 8.84 10.54 0.34
C TYR A 250 7.85 11.50 1.01
N ALA A 251 8.28 12.72 1.33
CA ALA A 251 7.40 13.74 1.90
C ALA A 251 6.25 14.14 0.96
N LEU A 252 6.53 14.28 -0.34
CA LEU A 252 5.51 14.51 -1.37
C LEU A 252 4.46 13.40 -1.34
N PHE A 253 4.88 12.14 -1.35
CA PHE A 253 3.98 10.99 -1.36
C PHE A 253 3.33 10.64 -0.01
N SER A 254 3.79 11.24 1.09
CA SER A 254 3.09 11.19 2.38
C SER A 254 1.85 12.08 2.43
N ILE A 255 1.74 13.06 1.53
CA ILE A 255 0.60 14.01 1.48
C ILE A 255 -0.15 14.06 0.14
N ARG A 256 0.45 13.60 -0.97
CA ARG A 256 -0.17 13.59 -2.29
C ARG A 256 -0.46 12.18 -2.81
N LYS A 257 -1.62 12.03 -3.44
CA LYS A 257 -2.04 10.79 -4.13
C LYS A 257 -1.26 10.62 -5.44
N ALA A 258 -0.73 9.42 -5.65
CA ALA A 258 0.01 9.06 -6.87
C ALA A 258 -0.87 8.40 -7.96
N LYS A 259 -2.09 7.99 -7.57
CA LYS A 259 -2.95 7.11 -8.38
C LYS A 259 -3.29 7.68 -9.76
N GLU A 260 -3.55 8.99 -9.86
CA GLU A 260 -3.88 9.65 -11.13
C GLU A 260 -2.68 9.74 -12.09
N TYR A 261 -1.47 9.84 -11.56
CA TYR A 261 -0.24 9.87 -12.34
C TYR A 261 0.15 8.46 -12.80
N TRP A 262 0.03 7.47 -11.90
CA TRP A 262 0.16 6.05 -12.28
C TRP A 262 -0.83 5.67 -13.38
N ALA A 263 -2.06 6.19 -13.31
CA ALA A 263 -3.10 5.98 -14.32
C ALA A 263 -2.85 6.67 -15.67
N GLN A 264 -1.77 7.44 -15.81
CA GLN A 264 -1.31 8.04 -17.07
C GLN A 264 -0.09 7.32 -17.68
N ILE A 265 0.54 6.38 -16.94
CA ILE A 265 1.69 5.63 -17.46
C ILE A 265 1.23 4.69 -18.57
N SER A 266 1.90 4.77 -19.71
CA SER A 266 1.60 3.99 -20.91
C SER A 266 2.88 3.57 -21.64
N THR A 267 2.71 2.99 -22.82
CA THR A 267 3.78 2.65 -23.76
C THR A 267 3.30 2.97 -25.17
N GLU A 268 4.23 3.24 -26.07
CA GLU A 268 3.93 3.39 -27.51
C GLU A 268 3.81 2.03 -28.22
N GLU A 269 4.13 0.93 -27.54
CA GLU A 269 3.99 -0.43 -28.07
C GLU A 269 2.51 -0.79 -28.29
N LYS A 270 2.14 -0.98 -29.56
CA LYS A 270 0.76 -1.26 -29.99
C LYS A 270 0.26 -2.65 -29.58
N ARG A 271 1.17 -3.57 -29.25
CA ARG A 271 0.83 -4.96 -28.88
C ARG A 271 0.41 -5.12 -27.42
N LEU A 272 0.59 -4.10 -26.58
CA LEU A 272 0.24 -4.15 -25.16
C LEU A 272 -0.87 -3.15 -24.85
N THR A 273 -1.92 -3.61 -24.17
CA THR A 273 -2.87 -2.66 -23.58
C THR A 273 -2.23 -1.96 -22.39
N THR A 274 -2.69 -0.74 -22.10
CA THR A 274 -2.23 0.03 -20.93
C THR A 274 -2.42 -0.72 -19.61
N GLU A 275 -3.49 -1.51 -19.50
CA GLU A 275 -3.75 -2.37 -18.33
C GLU A 275 -2.71 -3.48 -18.21
N GLN A 276 -2.46 -4.22 -19.30
CA GLN A 276 -1.45 -5.29 -19.33
C GLN A 276 -0.05 -4.76 -19.01
N LEU A 277 0.29 -3.57 -19.52
CA LEU A 277 1.56 -2.92 -19.21
C LEU A 277 1.69 -2.65 -17.72
N ARG A 278 0.67 -2.02 -17.11
CA ARG A 278 0.69 -1.67 -15.68
C ARG A 278 0.73 -2.91 -14.80
N ASP A 279 0.01 -3.97 -15.15
CA ASP A 279 0.08 -5.24 -14.44
C ASP A 279 1.50 -5.82 -14.46
N GLN A 280 2.17 -5.82 -15.63
CA GLN A 280 3.54 -6.29 -15.74
C GLN A 280 4.51 -5.40 -14.94
N LEU A 281 4.36 -4.08 -15.00
CA LEU A 281 5.17 -3.14 -14.23
C LEU A 281 4.96 -3.34 -12.72
N THR A 282 3.72 -3.47 -12.26
CA THR A 282 3.40 -3.73 -10.85
C THR A 282 4.09 -5.00 -10.34
N LEU A 283 4.15 -6.06 -11.15
CA LEU A 283 4.89 -7.29 -10.79
C LEU A 283 6.41 -7.08 -10.78
N GLN A 284 6.98 -6.33 -11.72
CA GLN A 284 8.41 -6.01 -11.72
C GLN A 284 8.80 -5.13 -10.54
N ILE A 285 7.99 -4.14 -10.20
CA ILE A 285 8.17 -3.29 -9.04
C ILE A 285 8.04 -4.12 -7.75
N GLY A 286 7.09 -5.05 -7.67
CA GLY A 286 7.01 -5.99 -6.55
C GLY A 286 8.27 -6.86 -6.43
N SER A 287 8.77 -7.37 -7.55
CA SER A 287 10.04 -8.11 -7.61
C SER A 287 11.23 -7.27 -7.16
N TYR A 288 11.26 -5.97 -7.48
CA TYR A 288 12.26 -5.03 -6.97
C TYR A 288 12.21 -4.98 -5.43
N PHE A 289 11.03 -4.73 -4.84
CA PHE A 289 10.89 -4.67 -3.38
C PHE A 289 11.18 -6.00 -2.68
N SER A 290 10.99 -7.14 -3.34
CA SER A 290 11.34 -8.47 -2.79
C SER A 290 12.83 -8.67 -2.51
N LYS A 291 13.68 -7.82 -3.09
CA LYS A 291 15.14 -7.83 -2.92
C LYS A 291 15.61 -6.77 -1.92
N SER A 292 14.74 -5.82 -1.58
CA SER A 292 15.09 -4.70 -0.72
C SER A 292 15.19 -5.12 0.75
N LYS A 293 16.10 -4.46 1.49
CA LYS A 293 16.32 -4.72 2.92
C LYS A 293 15.52 -3.73 3.78
N PRO A 294 15.14 -4.10 5.01
CA PRO A 294 14.55 -3.18 5.99
C PRO A 294 15.44 -1.94 6.18
N ALA A 295 14.82 -0.76 6.11
CA ALA A 295 15.43 0.55 6.27
C ALA A 295 14.33 1.57 6.65
N PRO A 296 14.65 2.72 7.27
CA PRO A 296 13.64 3.66 7.77
C PRO A 296 12.54 4.02 6.75
N TYR A 297 12.90 4.26 5.50
CA TYR A 297 11.96 4.62 4.43
C TYR A 297 11.47 3.43 3.59
N ASN A 298 11.93 2.21 3.88
CA ASN A 298 11.51 1.02 3.15
C ASN A 298 10.35 0.29 3.85
N HIS A 299 9.19 0.94 3.85
CA HIS A 299 7.98 0.48 4.54
C HIS A 299 7.57 -0.96 4.17
N ILE A 300 7.68 -1.33 2.89
CA ILE A 300 7.33 -2.67 2.42
C ILE A 300 8.27 -3.73 3.02
N ALA A 301 9.58 -3.50 3.00
CA ALA A 301 10.53 -4.45 3.59
C ALA A 301 10.35 -4.55 5.11
N ASN A 302 10.06 -3.42 5.80
CA ASN A 302 9.78 -3.41 7.23
C ASN A 302 8.54 -4.26 7.57
N PHE A 303 7.47 -4.15 6.79
CA PHE A 303 6.28 -4.98 6.94
C PHE A 303 6.59 -6.48 6.80
N PHE A 304 7.38 -6.89 5.80
CA PHE A 304 7.75 -8.30 5.65
C PHE A 304 8.70 -8.79 6.73
N ALA A 305 9.64 -7.96 7.19
CA ALA A 305 10.51 -8.28 8.32
C ALA A 305 9.69 -8.53 9.59
N PHE A 306 8.66 -7.72 9.83
CA PHE A 306 7.69 -7.94 10.90
C PHE A 306 6.95 -9.28 10.75
N LEU A 307 6.32 -9.53 9.61
CA LEU A 307 5.55 -10.77 9.40
C LEU A 307 6.44 -12.02 9.53
N LYS A 308 7.71 -11.93 9.16
CA LYS A 308 8.66 -13.05 9.23
C LYS A 308 8.79 -13.65 10.64
N ARG A 309 8.56 -12.84 11.68
CA ARG A 309 8.62 -13.27 13.09
C ARG A 309 7.53 -14.29 13.43
N PHE A 310 6.45 -14.32 12.65
CA PHE A 310 5.34 -15.26 12.77
C PHE A 310 5.50 -16.51 11.89
N ALA A 311 6.58 -16.59 11.12
CA ALA A 311 6.84 -17.67 10.16
C ALA A 311 7.59 -18.88 10.76
N LYS A 312 7.57 -19.03 12.09
CA LYS A 312 8.12 -20.18 12.83
C LYS A 312 7.27 -21.40 12.57
#